data_AF-A0AAD5J6Z2-F1
#
_entry.id   AF-A0AAD5J6Z2-F1
#
_cell.length_a   1.000
_cell.length_b   1.000
_cell.length_c   1.000
_cell.angle_alpha   90.00
_cell.angle_beta   90.00
_cell.angle_gamma   90.00
#
_symmetry.space_group_name_H-M   'P 1'
#
loop_
_entity.id
_entity.type
_entity.pdbx_description
1 polymer ?
#
loop_
_entity_poly.entity_id
_entity_poly.type
_entity_poly.pdbx_seq_one_letter_code
_entity_poly.pdbx_strand_id
1 'polypeptide(L)'
;MSSNSKSKPRTTRTQSSPTPFKPGTLIEISSDDVGFRGSWYLGKIVRRASSKDPTKFLVEYTNLFSDEAGNDPLQEILNANQLRPSAPREKEREFKFGEEVDAFYNDGWWEGTITDVKNDGKFSVYFRSSKEQIEFGKENLRLHREWICGEWKPPLEVEEEEDNEKVSTKTKTEEMPDKGAGEKMLGKRKEPGEAIPEVKFSKGTLVEVSSDEDGFKGAWFAAKIIEPAGEDKYLIEYESLRTDDDKEFLREEIDTLHIRPSPPETVMVDSFNRLDEVDAAYNDCWWVGVISKVLSNSRYIVYFRESNEELQFQHSDLRLHQDWIDGKWIAASRGLKS
;
A
#
# COMPACT_ATOMS: atom_id res chain seq x y z
N MET A 1 -3.89 56.55 -3.90
CA MET A 1 -4.04 55.36 -4.76
C MET A 1 -3.20 54.27 -4.13
N SER A 2 -3.86 53.35 -3.42
CA SER A 2 -3.21 52.33 -2.59
C SER A 2 -2.93 51.08 -3.42
N SER A 3 -1.66 50.70 -3.50
CA SER A 3 -1.17 49.47 -4.11
C SER A 3 -1.25 48.33 -3.09
N ASN A 4 -2.10 47.33 -3.39
CA ASN A 4 -2.35 46.18 -2.55
C ASN A 4 -1.29 45.10 -2.79
N SER A 5 -0.44 44.86 -1.79
CA SER A 5 0.58 43.81 -1.76
C SER A 5 -0.07 42.47 -1.42
N LYS A 6 -0.14 41.54 -2.38
CA LYS A 6 -0.55 40.14 -2.15
C LYS A 6 0.56 39.41 -1.38
N SER A 7 0.29 39.06 -0.13
CA SER A 7 1.15 38.21 0.70
C SER A 7 1.22 36.78 0.14
N LYS A 8 2.45 36.27 -0.06
CA LYS A 8 2.73 34.87 -0.39
C LYS A 8 2.27 33.93 0.74
N PRO A 9 1.79 32.71 0.43
CA PRO A 9 1.44 31.73 1.45
C PRO A 9 2.68 31.30 2.23
N ARG A 10 2.54 31.30 3.56
CA ARG A 10 3.59 31.05 4.54
C ARG A 10 3.72 29.54 4.76
N THR A 11 4.77 28.95 4.18
CA THR A 11 5.18 27.56 4.44
C THR A 11 5.49 27.39 5.93
N THR A 12 4.63 26.68 6.66
CA THR A 12 4.87 26.35 8.06
C THR A 12 5.85 25.18 8.14
N ARG A 13 7.05 25.46 8.65
CA ARG A 13 8.12 24.50 8.93
C ARG A 13 7.63 23.45 9.94
N THR A 14 7.55 22.20 9.50
CA THR A 14 7.21 21.00 10.29
C THR A 14 8.08 20.93 11.55
N GLN A 15 7.46 20.78 12.73
CA GLN A 15 8.21 20.42 13.93
C GLN A 15 8.60 18.94 13.83
N SER A 16 9.90 18.66 13.77
CA SER A 16 10.43 17.30 13.66
C SER A 16 10.25 16.58 15.00
N SER A 17 9.35 15.61 15.06
CA SER A 17 9.39 14.57 16.08
C SER A 17 10.73 13.81 16.00
N PRO A 18 11.26 13.29 17.12
CA PRO A 18 12.49 12.51 17.10
C PRO A 18 12.28 11.24 16.27
N THR A 19 13.06 11.08 15.20
CA THR A 19 13.01 9.89 14.35
C THR A 19 13.46 8.65 15.13
N PRO A 20 12.76 7.51 15.03
CA PRO A 20 13.10 6.28 15.76
C PRO A 20 14.40 5.63 15.26
N PHE A 21 14.96 6.14 14.16
CA PHE A 21 16.06 5.55 13.40
C PHE A 21 17.44 5.87 13.98
N LYS A 22 17.84 5.12 15.01
CA LYS A 22 19.21 5.11 15.54
C LYS A 22 20.05 4.00 14.91
N PRO A 23 21.39 4.12 14.83
CA PRO A 23 22.26 3.01 14.43
C PRO A 23 21.93 1.71 15.16
N GLY A 24 21.83 0.61 14.44
CA GLY A 24 21.46 -0.72 14.94
C GLY A 24 19.96 -0.98 15.07
N THR A 25 19.08 0.02 14.84
CA THR A 25 17.62 -0.18 14.88
C THR A 25 17.20 -1.09 13.74
N LEU A 26 16.47 -2.17 14.05
CA LEU A 26 15.83 -3.03 13.06
C LEU A 26 14.66 -2.29 12.41
N ILE A 27 14.60 -2.37 11.09
CA ILE A 27 13.64 -1.65 10.26
C ILE A 27 13.13 -2.56 9.15
N GLU A 28 12.07 -2.10 8.52
CA GLU A 28 11.59 -2.57 7.23
C GLU A 28 11.85 -1.48 6.19
N ILE A 29 12.33 -1.91 5.03
CA ILE A 29 12.80 -1.08 3.93
C ILE A 29 11.89 -1.30 2.73
N SER A 30 11.26 -0.26 2.21
CA SER A 30 10.52 -0.33 0.96
C SER A 30 11.41 -0.05 -0.24
N SER A 31 11.07 -0.65 -1.38
CA SER A 31 11.66 -0.30 -2.66
C SER A 31 10.63 0.41 -3.54
N ASP A 32 11.07 1.47 -4.22
CA ASP A 32 10.27 2.16 -5.24
C ASP A 32 10.52 1.60 -6.65
N ASP A 33 11.38 0.59 -6.78
CA ASP A 33 11.67 -0.03 -8.06
C ASP A 33 10.44 -0.76 -8.61
N VAL A 34 10.26 -0.69 -9.93
CA VAL A 34 9.16 -1.36 -10.62
C VAL A 34 9.20 -2.86 -10.32
N GLY A 35 8.08 -3.43 -9.88
CA GLY A 35 7.97 -4.83 -9.48
C GLY A 35 8.27 -5.12 -8.00
N PHE A 36 8.84 -4.17 -7.25
CA PHE A 36 9.12 -4.31 -5.81
C PHE A 36 8.28 -3.34 -4.95
N ARG A 37 7.34 -2.63 -5.55
CA ARG A 37 6.46 -1.69 -4.86
C ARG A 37 5.47 -2.43 -3.96
N GLY A 38 5.20 -1.84 -2.79
CA GLY A 38 4.39 -2.47 -1.74
C GLY A 38 5.13 -3.55 -0.95
N SER A 39 6.41 -3.82 -1.27
CA SER A 39 7.25 -4.74 -0.53
C SER A 39 8.05 -4.04 0.57
N TRP A 40 8.32 -4.77 1.65
CA TRP A 40 9.05 -4.31 2.82
C TRP A 40 10.07 -5.36 3.24
N TYR A 41 11.34 -5.08 3.02
CA TYR A 41 12.46 -5.97 3.33
C TYR A 41 13.05 -5.69 4.70
N LEU A 42 13.42 -6.75 5.41
CA LEU A 42 14.05 -6.60 6.72
C LEU A 42 15.46 -6.02 6.58
N GLY A 43 15.79 -5.06 7.43
CA GLY A 43 17.13 -4.48 7.50
C GLY A 43 17.41 -3.79 8.81
N LYS A 44 18.50 -3.03 8.84
CA LYS A 44 18.89 -2.20 9.99
C LYS A 44 19.46 -0.86 9.56
N ILE A 45 19.28 0.14 10.42
CA ILE A 45 19.94 1.43 10.26
C ILE A 45 21.43 1.27 10.56
N VAL A 46 22.29 1.55 9.59
CA VAL A 46 23.74 1.61 9.82
C VAL A 46 24.07 2.96 10.46
N ARG A 47 23.67 4.05 9.82
CA ARG A 47 23.90 5.43 10.29
C ARG A 47 23.08 6.44 9.49
N ARG A 48 23.07 7.70 9.94
CA ARG A 48 22.67 8.81 9.07
C ARG A 48 23.66 8.96 7.91
N ALA A 49 23.14 9.12 6.70
CA ALA A 49 23.97 9.27 5.50
C ALA A 49 24.63 10.65 5.46
N SER A 50 23.93 11.68 5.94
CA SER A 50 24.39 13.07 5.96
C SER A 50 24.09 13.74 7.30
N SER A 51 24.97 14.63 7.73
CA SER A 51 24.71 15.53 8.86
C SER A 51 23.86 16.73 8.48
N LYS A 52 23.83 17.09 7.19
CA LYS A 52 23.07 18.23 6.65
C LYS A 52 21.64 17.87 6.29
N ASP A 53 21.44 16.62 5.86
CA ASP A 53 20.14 16.11 5.45
C ASP A 53 19.66 15.04 6.45
N PRO A 54 18.74 15.38 7.38
CA PRO A 54 18.29 14.47 8.40
C PRO A 54 17.34 13.38 7.89
N THR A 55 16.92 13.43 6.61
CA THR A 55 16.00 12.45 6.04
C THR A 55 16.70 11.25 5.41
N LYS A 56 18.02 11.29 5.19
CA LYS A 56 18.75 10.21 4.51
C LYS A 56 19.53 9.31 5.47
N PHE A 57 19.36 8.01 5.30
CA PHE A 57 19.97 6.98 6.13
C PHE A 57 20.69 5.96 5.26
N LEU A 58 21.86 5.50 5.73
CA LEU A 58 22.50 4.31 5.20
C LEU A 58 21.88 3.11 5.91
N VAL A 59 21.31 2.20 5.15
CA VAL A 59 20.69 0.98 5.65
C VAL A 59 21.43 -0.24 5.14
N GLU A 60 21.27 -1.35 5.84
CA GLU A 60 21.79 -2.66 5.45
C GLU A 60 20.64 -3.66 5.46
N TYR A 61 20.44 -4.36 4.35
CA TYR A 61 19.42 -5.40 4.21
C TYR A 61 19.86 -6.67 4.93
N THR A 62 18.90 -7.43 5.44
CA THR A 62 19.18 -8.67 6.17
C THR A 62 19.39 -9.86 5.22
N ASN A 63 18.56 -9.94 4.17
CA ASN A 63 18.50 -11.10 3.27
C ASN A 63 18.88 -10.75 1.82
N LEU A 64 19.27 -9.51 1.53
CA LEU A 64 19.75 -9.09 0.21
C LEU A 64 21.25 -8.85 0.29
N PHE A 65 21.99 -9.34 -0.71
CA PHE A 65 23.44 -9.32 -0.74
C PHE A 65 23.93 -8.72 -2.06
N SER A 66 25.04 -7.98 -1.99
CA SER A 66 25.70 -7.37 -3.15
C SER A 66 26.56 -8.37 -3.92
N ASP A 67 26.96 -9.47 -3.27
CA ASP A 67 27.72 -10.56 -3.87
C ASP A 67 26.84 -11.79 -4.09
N GLU A 68 27.14 -12.56 -5.15
CA GLU A 68 26.43 -13.82 -5.43
C GLU A 68 26.66 -14.89 -4.36
N ALA A 69 27.71 -14.74 -3.55
CA ALA A 69 28.07 -15.67 -2.49
C ALA A 69 27.35 -15.39 -1.16
N GLY A 70 26.63 -14.28 -1.03
CA GLY A 70 25.82 -13.96 0.15
C GLY A 70 26.62 -13.55 1.38
N ASN A 71 27.83 -13.01 1.22
CA ASN A 71 28.69 -12.59 2.33
C ASN A 71 28.60 -11.11 2.62
N ASP A 72 28.25 -10.29 1.63
CA ASP A 72 28.25 -8.84 1.71
C ASP A 72 26.82 -8.31 1.62
N PRO A 73 26.14 -8.07 2.76
CA PRO A 73 24.80 -7.51 2.78
C PRO A 73 24.70 -6.24 1.94
N LEU A 74 23.63 -6.14 1.16
CA LEU A 74 23.36 -4.96 0.34
C LEU A 74 23.17 -3.75 1.26
N GLN A 75 23.82 -2.64 0.92
CA GLN A 75 23.65 -1.36 1.61
C GLN A 75 23.23 -0.27 0.64
N GLU A 76 22.27 0.55 1.07
CA GLU A 76 21.73 1.63 0.25
C GLU A 76 21.49 2.90 1.08
N ILE A 77 21.54 4.05 0.41
CA ILE A 77 21.18 5.33 1.01
C ILE A 77 19.73 5.65 0.63
N LEU A 78 18.84 5.55 1.61
CA LEU A 78 17.41 5.73 1.42
C LEU A 78 16.87 6.91 2.23
N ASN A 79 15.72 7.42 1.81
CA ASN A 79 15.00 8.47 2.51
C ASN A 79 14.14 7.89 3.64
N ALA A 80 13.86 8.70 4.66
CA ALA A 80 13.12 8.28 5.85
C ALA A 80 11.69 7.78 5.56
N ASN A 81 11.09 8.15 4.44
CA ASN A 81 9.77 7.68 4.00
C ASN A 81 9.80 6.24 3.46
N GLN A 82 10.96 5.75 3.02
CA GLN A 82 11.16 4.37 2.57
C GLN A 82 11.47 3.42 3.75
N LEU A 83 11.46 3.94 4.98
CA LEU A 83 11.87 3.22 6.18
C LEU A 83 10.74 3.25 7.20
N ARG A 84 10.46 2.11 7.80
CA ARG A 84 9.62 2.00 8.99
C ARG A 84 10.28 1.09 10.02
N PRO A 85 9.94 1.16 11.31
CA PRO A 85 10.33 0.11 12.27
C PRO A 85 9.83 -1.26 11.81
N SER A 86 10.19 -2.34 12.50
CA SER A 86 9.52 -3.62 12.27
C SER A 86 8.06 -3.56 12.73
N ALA A 87 7.13 -4.03 11.90
CA ALA A 87 5.71 -4.00 12.26
C ALA A 87 5.43 -4.97 13.42
N PRO A 88 4.60 -4.57 14.41
CA PRO A 88 4.23 -5.44 15.51
C PRO A 88 3.39 -6.61 14.98
N ARG A 89 3.52 -7.77 15.64
CA ARG A 89 2.78 -9.00 15.30
C ARG A 89 1.77 -9.34 16.37
N GLU A 90 0.57 -9.68 15.93
CA GLU A 90 -0.46 -10.28 16.78
C GLU A 90 -0.23 -11.79 16.83
N LYS A 91 -0.40 -12.38 18.03
CA LYS A 91 -0.14 -13.80 18.23
C LYS A 91 -1.31 -14.67 17.78
N GLU A 92 -2.54 -14.22 17.99
CA GLU A 92 -3.75 -15.04 17.81
C GLU A 92 -4.83 -14.39 16.92
N ARG A 93 -4.44 -13.65 15.86
CA ARG A 93 -5.42 -13.05 14.94
C ARG A 93 -6.07 -14.08 14.01
N GLU A 94 -7.36 -13.99 13.77
CA GLU A 94 -8.02 -14.64 12.61
C GLU A 94 -8.25 -13.61 11.51
N PHE A 95 -7.94 -13.98 10.27
CA PHE A 95 -8.13 -13.11 9.12
C PHE A 95 -9.45 -13.38 8.40
N LYS A 96 -10.01 -12.34 7.79
CA LYS A 96 -11.29 -12.40 7.08
C LYS A 96 -11.15 -11.95 5.62
N PHE A 97 -12.09 -12.37 4.78
CA PHE A 97 -12.22 -11.87 3.42
C PHE A 97 -12.31 -10.33 3.43
N GLY A 98 -11.53 -9.70 2.56
CA GLY A 98 -11.42 -8.25 2.40
C GLY A 98 -10.46 -7.57 3.37
N GLU A 99 -9.85 -8.28 4.32
CA GLU A 99 -8.84 -7.66 5.19
C GLU A 99 -7.51 -7.43 4.46
N GLU A 100 -6.89 -6.29 4.75
CA GLU A 100 -5.55 -5.94 4.28
C GLU A 100 -4.49 -6.62 5.14
N VAL A 101 -3.52 -7.24 4.48
CA VAL A 101 -2.45 -8.01 5.10
C VAL A 101 -1.11 -7.67 4.49
N ASP A 102 -0.06 -7.82 5.29
CA ASP A 102 1.29 -7.99 4.79
C ASP A 102 1.55 -9.49 4.68
N ALA A 103 1.79 -9.99 3.48
CA ALA A 103 2.14 -11.39 3.22
C ALA A 103 3.66 -11.56 3.05
N PHE A 104 4.25 -12.51 3.77
CA PHE A 104 5.68 -12.80 3.68
C PHE A 104 5.98 -13.65 2.44
N TYR A 105 6.70 -13.08 1.48
CA TYR A 105 7.03 -13.70 0.21
C TYR A 105 8.34 -13.14 -0.34
N ASN A 106 9.19 -13.99 -0.92
CA ASN A 106 10.50 -13.60 -1.48
C ASN A 106 11.32 -12.67 -0.56
N ASP A 107 11.48 -13.07 0.71
CA ASP A 107 12.24 -12.36 1.74
C ASP A 107 11.72 -10.97 2.15
N GLY A 108 10.53 -10.59 1.68
CA GLY A 108 9.87 -9.33 2.01
C GLY A 108 8.43 -9.53 2.50
N TRP A 109 7.89 -8.50 3.14
CA TRP A 109 6.47 -8.37 3.45
C TRP A 109 5.78 -7.57 2.35
N TRP A 110 4.74 -8.13 1.75
CA TRP A 110 4.04 -7.54 0.62
C TRP A 110 2.62 -7.19 0.99
N GLU A 111 2.25 -5.94 0.74
CA GLU A 111 0.88 -5.47 0.94
C GLU A 111 -0.09 -6.16 -0.02
N GLY A 112 -1.16 -6.74 0.53
CA GLY A 112 -2.21 -7.37 -0.25
C GLY A 112 -3.53 -7.45 0.49
N THR A 113 -4.56 -7.95 -0.19
CA THR A 113 -5.93 -8.06 0.33
C THR A 113 -6.37 -9.52 0.29
N ILE A 114 -7.00 -10.01 1.35
CA ILE A 114 -7.54 -11.37 1.37
C ILE A 114 -8.77 -11.46 0.46
N THR A 115 -8.73 -12.36 -0.51
CA THR A 115 -9.81 -12.60 -1.48
C THR A 115 -10.48 -13.95 -1.31
N ASP A 116 -9.91 -14.86 -0.51
CA ASP A 116 -10.56 -16.12 -0.17
C ASP A 116 -10.04 -16.64 1.17
N VAL A 117 -10.94 -17.24 1.95
CA VAL A 117 -10.63 -17.90 3.22
C VAL A 117 -11.00 -19.37 3.08
N LYS A 118 -10.00 -20.22 2.95
CA LYS A 118 -10.19 -21.64 2.63
C LYS A 118 -10.43 -22.47 3.88
N ASN A 119 -11.21 -23.54 3.73
CA ASN A 119 -11.54 -24.45 4.82
C ASN A 119 -10.33 -25.20 5.41
N ASP A 120 -9.20 -25.23 4.69
CA ASP A 120 -7.95 -25.85 5.14
C ASP A 120 -7.05 -24.90 5.95
N GLY A 121 -7.52 -23.67 6.25
CA GLY A 121 -6.78 -22.67 7.02
C GLY A 121 -5.81 -21.83 6.21
N LYS A 122 -5.87 -21.91 4.86
CA LYS A 122 -5.14 -21.03 3.96
C LYS A 122 -5.97 -19.83 3.51
N PHE A 123 -5.27 -18.82 3.03
CA PHE A 123 -5.85 -17.57 2.56
C PHE A 123 -5.32 -17.26 1.16
N SER A 124 -6.21 -16.90 0.23
CA SER A 124 -5.79 -16.28 -1.03
C SER A 124 -5.58 -14.80 -0.79
N VAL A 125 -4.41 -14.28 -1.14
CA VAL A 125 -4.06 -12.87 -1.02
C VAL A 125 -3.80 -12.31 -2.42
N TYR A 126 -4.49 -11.21 -2.74
CA TYR A 126 -4.33 -10.45 -3.96
C TYR A 126 -3.37 -9.28 -3.75
N PHE A 127 -2.34 -9.18 -4.59
CA PHE A 127 -1.36 -8.10 -4.56
C PHE A 127 -1.75 -7.02 -5.56
N ARG A 128 -2.09 -5.83 -5.05
CA ARG A 128 -2.59 -4.73 -5.91
C ARG A 128 -1.59 -4.28 -6.96
N SER A 129 -0.29 -4.31 -6.65
CA SER A 129 0.77 -3.84 -7.55
C SER A 129 1.08 -4.84 -8.66
N SER A 130 1.19 -6.14 -8.37
CA SER A 130 1.46 -7.17 -9.40
C SER A 130 0.20 -7.74 -10.04
N LYS A 131 -0.97 -7.48 -9.44
CA LYS A 131 -2.28 -8.06 -9.83
C LYS A 131 -2.31 -9.59 -9.73
N GLU A 132 -1.40 -10.16 -8.96
CA GLU A 132 -1.31 -11.61 -8.72
C GLU A 132 -2.11 -12.02 -7.49
N GLN A 133 -2.57 -13.27 -7.48
CA GLN A 133 -3.20 -13.89 -6.33
C GLN A 133 -2.40 -15.14 -5.92
N ILE A 134 -2.02 -15.21 -4.63
CA ILE A 134 -1.18 -16.29 -4.09
C ILE A 134 -1.80 -16.83 -2.80
N GLU A 135 -1.68 -18.14 -2.57
CA GLU A 135 -2.13 -18.78 -1.33
C GLU A 135 -1.06 -18.73 -0.24
N PHE A 136 -1.46 -18.31 0.96
CA PHE A 136 -0.60 -18.25 2.14
C PHE A 136 -1.20 -19.02 3.33
N GLY A 137 -0.32 -19.60 4.13
CA GLY A 137 -0.65 -20.03 5.49
C GLY A 137 -0.67 -18.83 6.46
N LYS A 138 -1.43 -18.96 7.56
CA LYS A 138 -1.58 -17.92 8.59
C LYS A 138 -0.24 -17.37 9.10
N GLU A 139 0.78 -18.21 9.22
CA GLU A 139 2.11 -17.87 9.71
C GLU A 139 2.88 -16.90 8.82
N ASN A 140 2.52 -16.85 7.54
CA ASN A 140 3.10 -15.95 6.55
C ASN A 140 2.26 -14.67 6.38
N LEU A 141 1.20 -14.49 7.17
CA LEU A 141 0.38 -13.30 7.15
C LEU A 141 0.50 -12.53 8.44
N ARG A 142 0.45 -11.20 8.34
CA ARG A 142 0.18 -10.30 9.46
C ARG A 142 -0.77 -9.22 8.97
N LEU A 143 -1.54 -8.63 9.88
CA LEU A 143 -2.39 -7.50 9.53
C LEU A 143 -1.53 -6.37 8.94
N HIS A 144 -1.96 -5.83 7.79
CA HIS A 144 -1.29 -4.70 7.17
C HIS A 144 -1.33 -3.51 8.12
N ARG A 145 -0.18 -2.86 8.30
CA ARG A 145 -0.06 -1.67 9.14
C ARG A 145 0.79 -0.62 8.46
N GLU A 146 0.30 0.59 8.50
CA GLU A 146 0.99 1.76 8.01
C GLU A 146 1.76 2.42 9.14
N TRP A 147 3.01 2.80 8.88
CA TRP A 147 3.81 3.59 9.80
C TRP A 147 3.63 5.08 9.48
N ILE A 148 2.72 5.75 10.18
CA ILE A 148 2.37 7.14 9.93
C ILE A 148 2.75 8.00 11.14
N CYS A 149 3.55 9.04 10.89
CA CYS A 149 3.94 10.05 11.88
C CYS A 149 4.52 9.49 13.20
N GLY A 150 5.14 8.32 13.19
CA GLY A 150 5.73 7.72 14.39
C GLY A 150 4.84 6.69 15.10
N GLU A 151 3.73 6.29 14.50
CA GLU A 151 2.79 5.32 15.06
C GLU A 151 2.42 4.25 14.03
N TRP A 152 2.21 3.01 14.48
CA TRP A 152 1.61 1.95 13.68
C TRP A 152 0.09 2.07 13.64
N LYS A 153 -0.48 1.97 12.45
CA LYS A 153 -1.93 2.06 12.22
C LYS A 153 -2.40 0.91 11.32
N PRO A 154 -3.45 0.15 11.70
CA PRO A 154 -4.10 0.18 13.01
C PRO A 154 -3.11 -0.18 14.15
N PRO A 155 -3.35 0.29 15.38
CA PRO A 155 -2.52 -0.06 16.53
C PRO A 155 -2.54 -1.57 16.78
N LEU A 156 -1.61 -2.06 17.59
CA LEU A 156 -1.64 -3.44 18.05
C LEU A 156 -2.84 -3.63 18.98
N GLU A 157 -3.72 -4.57 18.68
CA GLU A 157 -4.75 -5.01 19.61
C GLU A 157 -4.06 -5.79 20.74
N VAL A 158 -3.96 -5.18 21.92
CA VAL A 158 -3.51 -5.87 23.13
C VAL A 158 -4.74 -6.52 23.74
N GLU A 159 -4.78 -7.85 23.72
CA GLU A 159 -5.73 -8.59 24.54
C GLU A 159 -5.43 -8.26 26.01
N GLU A 160 -6.38 -7.62 26.70
CA GLU A 160 -6.31 -7.45 28.14
C GLU A 160 -6.45 -8.84 28.75
N GLU A 161 -5.32 -9.47 29.09
CA GLU A 161 -5.32 -10.69 29.90
C GLU A 161 -5.96 -10.36 31.26
N GLU A 162 -7.21 -10.77 31.47
CA GLU A 162 -7.82 -10.78 32.80
C GLU A 162 -6.99 -11.71 33.69
N ASP A 163 -6.19 -11.11 34.57
CA ASP A 163 -5.36 -11.79 35.56
C ASP A 163 -6.20 -12.79 36.38
N ASN A 164 -6.06 -14.07 36.09
CA ASN A 164 -6.43 -15.13 37.02
C ASN A 164 -5.19 -15.97 37.35
N GLU A 165 -4.43 -15.47 38.33
CA GLU A 165 -3.42 -16.24 39.04
C GLU A 165 -3.99 -17.60 39.49
N LYS A 166 -3.44 -18.68 38.95
CA LYS A 166 -3.15 -19.87 39.75
C LYS A 166 -1.99 -20.66 39.17
N VAL A 167 -0.87 -20.48 39.87
CA VAL A 167 0.39 -21.21 39.85
C VAL A 167 0.22 -22.71 39.66
N SER A 168 0.94 -23.26 38.67
CA SER A 168 1.64 -24.53 38.87
C SER A 168 2.89 -24.60 37.99
N THR A 169 4.02 -24.46 38.66
CA THR A 169 5.39 -24.69 38.18
C THR A 169 5.58 -26.08 37.55
N LYS A 170 6.27 -26.14 36.40
CA LYS A 170 7.50 -26.95 36.25
C LYS A 170 8.24 -26.61 34.95
N THR A 171 9.51 -26.28 35.15
CA THR A 171 10.58 -26.00 34.18
C THR A 171 10.85 -27.19 33.25
N LYS A 172 11.04 -26.93 31.96
CA LYS A 172 12.09 -27.62 31.19
C LYS A 172 12.59 -26.72 30.05
N THR A 173 13.82 -26.27 30.23
CA THR A 173 14.71 -25.72 29.20
C THR A 173 14.98 -26.80 28.17
N GLU A 174 14.70 -26.56 26.89
CA GLU A 174 15.38 -27.28 25.79
C GLU A 174 15.72 -26.29 24.67
N GLU A 175 16.97 -26.40 24.24
CA GLU A 175 17.70 -25.57 23.29
C GLU A 175 17.19 -25.81 21.86
N MET A 176 17.22 -24.76 21.04
CA MET A 176 17.04 -24.89 19.58
C MET A 176 18.25 -25.63 18.99
N PRO A 177 18.07 -26.63 18.10
CA PRO A 177 19.16 -27.13 17.31
C PRO A 177 19.39 -26.20 16.10
N ASP A 178 20.61 -25.71 16.02
CA ASP A 178 21.31 -25.32 14.80
C ASP A 178 21.41 -26.54 13.86
N LYS A 179 20.98 -26.36 12.61
CA LYS A 179 21.55 -26.99 11.41
C LYS A 179 20.81 -26.51 10.15
N GLY A 180 21.49 -25.71 9.35
CA GLY A 180 21.14 -25.49 7.96
C GLY A 180 21.41 -26.72 7.09
N ALA A 181 20.59 -26.88 6.05
CA ALA A 181 20.98 -27.22 4.69
C ALA A 181 19.70 -27.22 3.84
N GLY A 182 19.76 -26.53 2.71
CA GLY A 182 18.60 -26.20 1.91
C GLY A 182 17.90 -27.39 1.26
N GLU A 183 16.59 -27.20 1.08
CA GLU A 183 15.85 -27.77 -0.02
C GLU A 183 15.18 -26.62 -0.77
N LYS A 184 15.62 -26.40 -2.01
CA LYS A 184 14.90 -25.61 -3.00
C LYS A 184 13.52 -26.22 -3.18
N MET A 185 12.52 -25.66 -2.50
CA MET A 185 11.14 -25.84 -2.91
C MET A 185 10.93 -25.03 -4.19
N LEU A 186 11.27 -25.64 -5.31
CA LEU A 186 10.85 -25.21 -6.64
C LEU A 186 9.31 -25.33 -6.66
N GLY A 187 8.65 -24.25 -6.28
CA GLY A 187 7.20 -24.09 -6.42
C GLY A 187 6.83 -24.34 -7.87
N LYS A 188 6.29 -25.53 -8.14
CA LYS A 188 5.71 -25.83 -9.44
C LYS A 188 4.56 -24.86 -9.67
N ARG A 189 4.70 -24.03 -10.71
CA ARG A 189 3.57 -23.40 -11.39
C ARG A 189 2.52 -24.47 -11.64
N LYS A 190 1.38 -24.39 -10.96
CA LYS A 190 0.17 -25.11 -11.30
C LYS A 190 -0.81 -24.08 -11.84
N GLU A 191 -1.01 -24.13 -13.14
CA GLU A 191 -2.30 -23.84 -13.78
C GLU A 191 -2.95 -25.21 -14.07
N PRO A 192 -4.28 -25.39 -14.07
CA PRO A 192 -5.35 -24.39 -13.96
C PRO A 192 -6.38 -24.70 -12.84
N GLY A 193 -7.29 -23.76 -12.54
CA GLY A 193 -8.61 -24.15 -12.04
C GLY A 193 -9.42 -23.25 -11.10
N GLU A 194 -9.42 -21.94 -11.30
CA GLU A 194 -10.68 -21.24 -11.57
C GLU A 194 -10.33 -20.07 -12.48
N ALA A 195 -10.91 -20.03 -13.69
CA ALA A 195 -10.78 -18.86 -14.52
C ALA A 195 -11.36 -17.70 -13.71
N ILE A 196 -10.51 -16.73 -13.34
CA ILE A 196 -10.98 -15.44 -12.87
C ILE A 196 -12.02 -15.00 -13.91
N PRO A 197 -13.27 -14.69 -13.53
CA PRO A 197 -14.25 -14.25 -14.51
C PRO A 197 -13.69 -13.02 -15.20
N GLU A 198 -13.21 -13.19 -16.43
CA GLU A 198 -12.75 -12.11 -17.29
C GLU A 198 -13.90 -11.11 -17.40
N VAL A 199 -13.74 -9.95 -16.75
CA VAL A 199 -14.68 -8.86 -16.85
C VAL A 199 -14.52 -8.28 -18.25
N LYS A 200 -15.32 -8.76 -19.19
CA LYS A 200 -15.34 -8.23 -20.56
C LYS A 200 -16.17 -6.96 -20.59
N PHE A 201 -15.51 -5.85 -20.90
CA PHE A 201 -16.18 -4.57 -21.00
C PHE A 201 -16.81 -4.40 -22.38
N SER A 202 -18.05 -3.91 -22.40
CA SER A 202 -18.72 -3.53 -23.65
C SER A 202 -18.23 -2.17 -24.16
N LYS A 203 -18.30 -1.95 -25.48
CA LYS A 203 -18.09 -0.62 -26.08
C LYS A 203 -19.02 0.41 -25.44
N GLY A 204 -18.47 1.56 -25.08
CA GLY A 204 -19.16 2.66 -24.43
C GLY A 204 -19.23 2.57 -22.90
N THR A 205 -18.75 1.48 -22.29
CA THR A 205 -18.68 1.34 -20.83
C THR A 205 -17.75 2.40 -20.25
N LEU A 206 -18.20 3.09 -19.19
CA LEU A 206 -17.36 3.99 -18.41
C LEU A 206 -16.52 3.18 -17.43
N VAL A 207 -15.24 3.51 -17.40
CA VAL A 207 -14.22 2.82 -16.61
C VAL A 207 -13.28 3.84 -15.99
N GLU A 208 -12.52 3.41 -15.01
CA GLU A 208 -11.34 4.11 -14.55
C GLU A 208 -10.10 3.35 -14.96
N VAL A 209 -9.08 4.07 -15.41
CA VAL A 209 -7.81 3.50 -15.87
C VAL A 209 -6.64 4.04 -15.05
N SER A 210 -5.75 3.14 -14.67
CA SER A 210 -4.52 3.44 -13.94
C SER A 210 -3.28 3.27 -14.81
N SER A 211 -2.15 3.80 -14.38
CA SER A 211 -0.85 3.52 -14.99
C SER A 211 0.21 3.32 -13.92
N ASP A 212 1.12 2.37 -14.16
CA ASP A 212 2.28 2.14 -13.30
C ASP A 212 3.48 3.03 -13.68
N GLU A 213 3.33 3.88 -14.70
CA GLU A 213 4.37 4.82 -15.11
C GLU A 213 4.69 5.83 -13.99
N ASP A 214 5.97 6.16 -13.87
CA ASP A 214 6.44 7.11 -12.87
C ASP A 214 5.73 8.47 -13.02
N GLY A 215 5.09 8.92 -11.95
CA GLY A 215 4.29 10.15 -11.93
C GLY A 215 2.77 9.94 -12.03
N PHE A 216 2.30 8.75 -12.42
CA PHE A 216 0.87 8.44 -12.53
C PHE A 216 0.40 7.34 -11.57
N LYS A 217 1.30 6.84 -10.71
CA LYS A 217 0.98 5.76 -9.77
C LYS A 217 -0.01 6.24 -8.72
N GLY A 218 -1.01 5.41 -8.46
CA GLY A 218 -2.13 5.76 -7.59
C GLY A 218 -3.16 6.70 -8.24
N ALA A 219 -2.97 7.09 -9.51
CA ALA A 219 -3.95 7.86 -10.26
C ALA A 219 -4.92 6.94 -11.03
N TRP A 220 -6.20 7.31 -10.99
CA TRP A 220 -7.27 6.67 -11.73
C TRP A 220 -7.98 7.72 -12.58
N PHE A 221 -7.86 7.60 -13.90
CA PHE A 221 -8.45 8.51 -14.88
C PHE A 221 -9.77 7.95 -15.39
N ALA A 222 -10.79 8.81 -15.48
CA ALA A 222 -12.05 8.44 -16.11
C ALA A 222 -11.85 8.25 -17.61
N ALA A 223 -12.37 7.14 -18.14
CA ALA A 223 -12.27 6.78 -19.54
C ALA A 223 -13.48 5.98 -20.02
N LYS A 224 -13.57 5.83 -21.34
CA LYS A 224 -14.60 5.06 -22.03
C LYS A 224 -13.98 3.96 -22.87
N ILE A 225 -14.52 2.76 -22.79
CA ILE A 225 -14.12 1.64 -23.65
C ILE A 225 -14.55 1.92 -25.09
N ILE A 226 -13.62 1.93 -26.03
CA ILE A 226 -13.89 2.12 -27.45
C ILE A 226 -14.08 0.78 -28.15
N GLU A 227 -13.12 -0.14 -28.00
CA GLU A 227 -13.16 -1.49 -28.56
C GLU A 227 -12.07 -2.39 -27.96
N PRO A 228 -12.21 -3.73 -28.05
CA PRO A 228 -11.12 -4.65 -27.74
C PRO A 228 -9.94 -4.43 -28.67
N ALA A 229 -8.73 -4.38 -28.12
CA ALA A 229 -7.47 -4.23 -28.86
C ALA A 229 -6.57 -5.47 -28.78
N GLY A 230 -7.05 -6.55 -28.15
CA GLY A 230 -6.34 -7.81 -27.97
C GLY A 230 -7.14 -8.77 -27.10
N GLU A 231 -6.49 -9.83 -26.62
CA GLU A 231 -7.07 -10.77 -25.65
C GLU A 231 -7.29 -10.07 -24.30
N ASP A 232 -6.25 -9.37 -23.80
CA ASP A 232 -6.23 -8.72 -22.49
C ASP A 232 -6.12 -7.19 -22.56
N LYS A 233 -6.53 -6.57 -23.67
CA LYS A 233 -6.40 -5.11 -23.88
C LYS A 233 -7.63 -4.48 -24.49
N TYR A 234 -7.87 -3.23 -24.12
CA TYR A 234 -8.90 -2.39 -24.72
C TYR A 234 -8.31 -1.07 -25.19
N LEU A 235 -8.77 -0.60 -26.36
CA LEU A 235 -8.62 0.79 -26.73
C LEU A 235 -9.63 1.60 -25.90
N ILE A 236 -9.12 2.56 -25.15
CA ILE A 236 -9.93 3.48 -24.35
C ILE A 236 -9.81 4.91 -24.86
N GLU A 237 -10.73 5.76 -24.46
CA GLU A 237 -10.69 7.21 -24.67
C GLU A 237 -10.86 7.90 -23.32
N TYR A 238 -9.89 8.72 -22.91
CA TYR A 238 -9.96 9.45 -21.66
C TYR A 238 -11.04 10.54 -21.71
N GLU A 239 -11.70 10.80 -20.57
CA GLU A 239 -12.75 11.83 -20.50
C GLU A 239 -12.21 13.25 -20.33
N SER A 240 -11.02 13.41 -19.75
CA SER A 240 -10.43 14.71 -19.45
C SER A 240 -9.15 14.99 -20.24
N LEU A 241 -8.39 13.95 -20.60
CA LEU A 241 -7.12 14.11 -21.31
C LEU A 241 -7.33 14.36 -22.81
N ARG A 242 -6.45 15.19 -23.38
CA ARG A 242 -6.48 15.63 -24.78
C ARG A 242 -5.18 15.28 -25.49
N THR A 243 -5.22 15.22 -26.81
CA THR A 243 -4.03 15.16 -27.66
C THR A 243 -3.20 16.44 -27.53
N ASP A 244 -1.91 16.38 -27.89
CA ASP A 244 -0.98 17.53 -27.83
C ASP A 244 -1.49 18.78 -28.58
N ASP A 245 -2.32 18.58 -29.60
CA ASP A 245 -2.92 19.66 -30.39
C ASP A 245 -4.29 20.12 -29.89
N ASP A 246 -4.76 19.57 -28.76
CA ASP A 246 -6.01 19.88 -28.05
C ASP A 246 -7.28 19.70 -28.90
N LYS A 247 -7.21 18.89 -29.97
CA LYS A 247 -8.34 18.69 -30.89
C LYS A 247 -9.23 17.52 -30.52
N GLU A 248 -8.63 16.44 -30.02
CA GLU A 248 -9.32 15.19 -29.75
C GLU A 248 -9.01 14.72 -28.32
N PHE A 249 -9.87 13.83 -27.80
CA PHE A 249 -9.59 13.14 -26.55
C PHE A 249 -8.48 12.12 -26.77
N LEU A 250 -7.60 11.99 -25.78
CA LEU A 250 -6.51 11.01 -25.85
C LEU A 250 -7.07 9.59 -25.86
N ARG A 251 -6.52 8.73 -26.72
CA ARG A 251 -6.86 7.31 -26.80
C ARG A 251 -5.61 6.46 -26.67
N GLU A 252 -5.71 5.39 -25.89
CA GLU A 252 -4.59 4.50 -25.60
C GLU A 252 -5.08 3.05 -25.49
N GLU A 253 -4.20 2.10 -25.84
CA GLU A 253 -4.44 0.69 -25.58
C GLU A 253 -3.99 0.36 -24.15
N ILE A 254 -4.95 0.00 -23.31
CA ILE A 254 -4.71 -0.27 -21.90
C ILE A 254 -4.96 -1.74 -21.62
N ASP A 255 -4.08 -2.33 -20.82
CA ASP A 255 -4.20 -3.69 -20.32
C ASP A 255 -5.36 -3.81 -19.34
N THR A 256 -6.13 -4.89 -19.43
CA THR A 256 -7.28 -5.15 -18.52
C THR A 256 -6.92 -5.08 -17.05
N LEU A 257 -5.67 -5.36 -16.69
CA LEU A 257 -5.13 -5.24 -15.34
C LEU A 257 -5.14 -3.80 -14.79
N HIS A 258 -5.16 -2.80 -15.68
CA HIS A 258 -5.21 -1.38 -15.36
C HIS A 258 -6.60 -0.77 -15.54
N ILE A 259 -7.63 -1.58 -15.84
CA ILE A 259 -9.00 -1.12 -16.07
C ILE A 259 -9.91 -1.63 -14.95
N ARG A 260 -10.66 -0.72 -14.34
CA ARG A 260 -11.76 -1.06 -13.43
C ARG A 260 -13.05 -0.38 -13.87
N PRO A 261 -14.24 -0.89 -13.53
CA PRO A 261 -15.47 -0.12 -13.68
C PRO A 261 -15.40 1.22 -12.91
N SER A 262 -16.35 2.12 -13.13
CA SER A 262 -16.51 3.22 -12.18
C SER A 262 -16.99 2.68 -10.82
N PRO A 263 -16.42 3.13 -9.69
CA PRO A 263 -16.83 2.66 -8.38
C PRO A 263 -18.28 3.04 -8.07
N PRO A 264 -19.02 2.22 -7.30
CA PRO A 264 -20.41 2.49 -6.99
C PRO A 264 -20.53 3.75 -6.12
N GLU A 265 -21.39 4.68 -6.54
CA GLU A 265 -21.70 5.91 -5.77
C GLU A 265 -22.38 5.61 -4.42
N THR A 266 -22.79 4.36 -4.18
CA THR A 266 -23.58 3.95 -2.99
C THR A 266 -22.81 4.01 -1.67
N VAL A 267 -21.48 4.20 -1.69
CA VAL A 267 -20.66 4.33 -0.47
C VAL A 267 -20.43 5.82 -0.14
N MET A 268 -21.51 6.59 -0.09
CA MET A 268 -21.44 7.95 0.48
C MET A 268 -21.28 7.84 1.99
N VAL A 269 -20.16 8.34 2.51
CA VAL A 269 -19.92 8.46 3.95
C VAL A 269 -20.16 9.90 4.36
N ASP A 270 -20.89 10.13 5.45
CA ASP A 270 -21.22 11.49 5.91
C ASP A 270 -19.98 12.30 6.34
N SER A 271 -18.92 11.59 6.75
CA SER A 271 -17.65 12.17 7.18
C SER A 271 -16.53 11.15 7.13
N PHE A 272 -15.31 11.64 6.91
CA PHE A 272 -14.10 10.84 7.03
C PHE A 272 -13.45 11.02 8.40
N ASN A 273 -12.84 9.95 8.89
CA ASN A 273 -11.99 9.98 10.07
C ASN A 273 -10.53 10.17 9.66
N ARG A 274 -9.70 10.57 10.63
CA ARG A 274 -8.25 10.50 10.44
C ARG A 274 -7.86 9.04 10.17
N LEU A 275 -7.00 8.83 9.18
CA LEU A 275 -6.52 7.55 8.66
C LEU A 275 -7.50 6.79 7.78
N ASP A 276 -8.67 7.34 7.45
CA ASP A 276 -9.46 6.76 6.35
C ASP A 276 -8.64 6.88 5.05
N GLU A 277 -8.55 5.78 4.29
CA GLU A 277 -8.04 5.80 2.92
C GLU A 277 -9.12 6.31 1.97
N VAL A 278 -8.74 7.23 1.10
CA VAL A 278 -9.65 7.96 0.21
C VAL A 278 -9.07 8.07 -1.19
N ASP A 279 -9.94 8.14 -2.17
CA ASP A 279 -9.61 8.67 -3.49
C ASP A 279 -9.89 10.17 -3.49
N ALA A 280 -8.88 10.98 -3.80
CA ALA A 280 -8.98 12.43 -3.89
C ALA A 280 -8.98 12.91 -5.35
N ALA A 281 -10.02 13.66 -5.73
CA ALA A 281 -10.12 14.27 -7.05
C ALA A 281 -9.14 15.45 -7.16
N TYR A 282 -8.09 15.29 -7.97
CA TYR A 282 -7.07 16.30 -8.18
C TYR A 282 -6.46 16.19 -9.58
N ASN A 283 -6.33 17.33 -10.29
CA ASN A 283 -5.81 17.37 -11.67
C ASN A 283 -6.46 16.36 -12.61
N ASP A 284 -7.81 16.36 -12.63
CA ASP A 284 -8.63 15.57 -13.56
C ASP A 284 -8.56 14.03 -13.41
N CYS A 285 -8.05 13.54 -12.27
CA CYS A 285 -8.09 12.13 -11.88
C CYS A 285 -8.27 11.94 -10.38
N TRP A 286 -8.49 10.69 -9.97
CA TRP A 286 -8.60 10.27 -8.58
C TRP A 286 -7.26 9.74 -8.07
N TRP A 287 -6.79 10.27 -6.95
CA TRP A 287 -5.52 9.87 -6.32
C TRP A 287 -5.76 9.17 -5.00
N VAL A 288 -5.18 7.98 -4.83
CA VAL A 288 -5.23 7.28 -3.54
C VAL A 288 -4.40 8.04 -2.51
N GLY A 289 -4.99 8.29 -1.33
CA GLY A 289 -4.32 8.96 -0.22
C GLY A 289 -5.00 8.69 1.11
N VAL A 290 -4.41 9.19 2.19
CA VAL A 290 -4.90 8.93 3.56
C VAL A 290 -5.25 10.23 4.27
N ILE A 291 -6.39 10.28 4.96
CA ILE A 291 -6.76 11.46 5.75
C ILE A 291 -5.77 11.65 6.90
N SER A 292 -4.89 12.65 6.82
CA SER A 292 -3.93 12.95 7.88
C SER A 292 -4.52 13.85 8.97
N LYS A 293 -5.48 14.72 8.61
CA LYS A 293 -6.17 15.64 9.53
C LYS A 293 -7.62 15.88 9.11
N VAL A 294 -8.52 15.87 10.10
CA VAL A 294 -9.93 16.30 9.93
C VAL A 294 -10.06 17.75 10.39
N LEU A 295 -10.61 18.62 9.55
CA LEU A 295 -10.80 20.04 9.83
C LEU A 295 -12.30 20.38 9.97
N SER A 296 -12.60 21.59 10.46
CA SER A 296 -13.97 22.08 10.48
C SER A 296 -14.51 22.39 9.08
N ASN A 297 -15.84 22.34 8.95
CA ASN A 297 -16.60 22.60 7.72
C ASN A 297 -16.33 21.57 6.61
N SER A 298 -16.28 20.28 6.97
CA SER A 298 -16.16 19.16 6.02
C SER A 298 -14.94 19.30 5.09
N ARG A 299 -13.81 19.71 5.66
CA ARG A 299 -12.52 19.80 4.98
C ARG A 299 -11.53 18.85 5.61
N TYR A 300 -10.61 18.35 4.81
CA TYR A 300 -9.67 17.33 5.21
C TYR A 300 -8.28 17.66 4.65
N ILE A 301 -7.24 17.23 5.36
CA ILE A 301 -5.89 17.18 4.81
C ILE A 301 -5.64 15.71 4.43
N VAL A 302 -5.31 15.48 3.18
CA VAL A 302 -4.95 14.18 2.63
C VAL A 302 -3.44 14.13 2.45
N TYR A 303 -2.84 13.05 2.93
CA TYR A 303 -1.43 12.72 2.74
C TYR A 303 -1.29 11.75 1.57
N PHE A 304 -0.44 12.10 0.61
CA PHE A 304 -0.05 11.24 -0.51
C PHE A 304 1.33 10.67 -0.23
N ARG A 305 1.42 9.35 -0.03
CA ARG A 305 2.64 8.67 0.37
C ARG A 305 3.75 8.82 -0.68
N GLU A 306 3.39 8.70 -1.95
CA GLU A 306 4.29 8.65 -3.09
C GLU A 306 5.01 9.98 -3.32
N SER A 307 4.29 11.10 -3.21
CA SER A 307 4.89 12.44 -3.31
C SER A 307 5.35 13.00 -1.96
N ASN A 308 4.96 12.36 -0.86
CA ASN A 308 5.12 12.85 0.51
C ASN A 308 4.53 14.27 0.70
N GLU A 309 3.39 14.53 0.07
CA GLU A 309 2.69 15.81 0.12
C GLU A 309 1.43 15.72 1.00
N GLU A 310 1.05 16.84 1.61
CA GLU A 310 -0.23 17.02 2.27
C GLU A 310 -1.01 18.13 1.56
N LEU A 311 -2.20 17.83 1.05
CA LEU A 311 -3.07 18.80 0.38
C LEU A 311 -4.44 18.87 1.07
N GLN A 312 -5.09 20.03 0.97
CA GLN A 312 -6.41 20.24 1.57
C GLN A 312 -7.52 20.02 0.55
N PHE A 313 -8.51 19.21 0.91
CA PHE A 313 -9.66 18.89 0.06
C PHE A 313 -10.98 19.23 0.76
N GLN A 314 -12.02 19.52 -0.04
CA GLN A 314 -13.39 19.52 0.43
C GLN A 314 -13.91 18.09 0.45
N HIS A 315 -14.96 17.83 1.24
CA HIS A 315 -15.61 16.52 1.26
C HIS A 315 -16.09 16.07 -0.14
N SER A 316 -16.56 16.99 -0.98
CA SER A 316 -17.03 16.71 -2.34
C SER A 316 -15.93 16.23 -3.28
N ASP A 317 -14.67 16.50 -2.93
CA ASP A 317 -13.50 16.14 -3.74
C ASP A 317 -12.91 14.80 -3.28
N LEU A 318 -13.56 14.13 -2.32
CA LEU A 318 -13.10 12.88 -1.73
C LEU A 318 -14.20 11.82 -1.84
N ARG A 319 -13.79 10.58 -2.08
CA ARG A 319 -14.63 9.39 -1.90
C ARG A 319 -13.86 8.35 -1.11
N LEU A 320 -14.57 7.44 -0.44
CA LEU A 320 -13.92 6.32 0.24
C LEU A 320 -13.16 5.49 -0.80
N HIS A 321 -11.90 5.16 -0.51
CA HIS A 321 -11.12 4.31 -1.39
C HIS A 321 -11.77 2.92 -1.51
N GLN A 322 -11.81 2.40 -2.73
CA GLN A 322 -12.33 1.08 -3.05
C GLN A 322 -11.43 0.43 -4.09
N ASP A 323 -11.14 -0.85 -3.89
CA ASP A 323 -10.42 -1.68 -4.84
C ASP A 323 -11.38 -2.51 -5.67
N TRP A 324 -11.06 -2.65 -6.94
CA TRP A 324 -11.71 -3.60 -7.83
C TRP A 324 -10.87 -4.87 -7.87
N ILE A 325 -11.33 -5.92 -7.19
CA ILE A 325 -10.61 -7.18 -7.03
C ILE A 325 -11.56 -8.32 -7.42
N ASP A 326 -11.14 -9.17 -8.36
CA ASP A 326 -11.87 -10.36 -8.83
C ASP A 326 -13.36 -10.08 -9.16
N GLY A 327 -13.61 -8.97 -9.85
CA GLY A 327 -14.95 -8.60 -10.29
C GLY A 327 -15.86 -8.02 -9.20
N LYS A 328 -15.30 -7.64 -8.04
CA LYS A 328 -16.02 -7.07 -6.91
C LYS A 328 -15.35 -5.80 -6.40
N TRP A 329 -16.15 -4.86 -5.92
CA TRP A 329 -15.67 -3.70 -5.18
C TRP A 329 -15.47 -4.06 -3.71
N ILE A 330 -14.27 -3.80 -3.20
CA ILE A 330 -13.88 -3.98 -1.81
C ILE A 330 -13.54 -2.59 -1.26
N ALA A 331 -14.23 -2.16 -0.21
CA ALA A 331 -13.93 -0.87 0.42
C ALA A 331 -12.69 -0.99 1.31
N ALA A 332 -11.86 0.05 1.29
CA ALA A 332 -10.73 0.16 2.20
C ALA A 332 -11.18 0.18 3.67
N SER A 333 -10.31 -0.31 4.55
CA SER A 333 -10.58 -0.31 5.97
C SER A 333 -10.71 1.13 6.50
N ARG A 334 -11.71 1.38 7.35
CA ARG A 334 -11.91 2.73 7.93
C ARG A 334 -10.98 2.94 9.11
N GLY A 335 -10.38 4.11 9.18
CA GLY A 335 -9.65 4.60 10.34
C GLY A 335 -10.55 4.59 11.58
N LEU A 336 -9.94 4.26 12.73
CA LEU A 336 -10.62 4.21 14.02
C LEU A 336 -11.33 5.54 14.31
N LYS A 337 -12.60 5.47 14.74
CA LYS A 337 -13.32 6.62 15.27
C LYS A 337 -12.62 7.09 16.54
N SER A 338 -12.10 8.32 16.54
CA SER A 338 -11.52 8.96 17.73
C SER A 338 -12.57 9.46 18.70
#